data_AF-A0A0U1NNM7-F1
#
_entry.id   AF-A0A0U1NNM7-F1
#
_cell.length_a   1.000
_cell.length_b   1.000
_cell.length_c   1.000
_cell.angle_alpha   90.00
_cell.angle_beta   90.00
_cell.angle_gamma   90.00
#
_symmetry.space_group_name_H-M   'P 1'
#
loop_
_entity.id
_entity.type
_entity.pdbx_description
1 polymer ?
#
loop_
_entity_poly.entity_id
_entity_poly.type
_entity_poly.pdbx_seq_one_letter_code
_entity_poly.pdbx_strand_id
1 'polypeptide(L)'
;MTIEISSVARNILVEEILIQADLTLAAHARVRKLTLDLETKDNRLVWGGIQSLLNHAAMISKILLPDTSNNKHVRYERSRKLKETLNVKDQSLLLRRTVRNNVEHLDERLDAWIEQGSSRLLEATFENRSGYDFLNKNGRRWFVKRVYLVAEDVFLTEGQKGSGIDEICIADLIVEIRQVRKQAQDCLDSDGSVVRLPSTS
;
A
#
# COMPACT_ATOMS: atom_id res chain seq x y z
N MET A 1 -5.24 -14.33 29.34
CA MET A 1 -5.55 -13.02 29.91
C MET A 1 -6.01 -12.12 28.78
N THR A 2 -7.27 -11.68 28.78
CA THR A 2 -7.81 -10.80 27.74
C THR A 2 -7.32 -9.39 28.00
N ILE A 3 -6.68 -8.76 27.02
CA ILE A 3 -6.16 -7.40 27.16
C ILE A 3 -7.20 -6.46 26.55
N GLU A 4 -7.74 -5.56 27.35
CA GLU A 4 -8.69 -4.57 26.89
C GLU A 4 -7.96 -3.34 26.32
N ILE A 5 -8.29 -2.97 25.09
CA ILE A 5 -7.78 -1.74 24.47
C ILE A 5 -8.73 -0.59 24.83
N SER A 6 -8.26 0.35 25.66
CA SER A 6 -9.03 1.54 26.04
C SER A 6 -9.37 2.43 24.83
N SER A 7 -10.37 3.30 24.98
CA SER A 7 -10.73 4.27 23.92
C SER A 7 -9.56 5.17 23.55
N VAL A 8 -8.79 5.64 24.54
CA VAL A 8 -7.59 6.46 24.34
C VAL A 8 -6.53 5.71 23.53
N ALA A 9 -6.20 4.47 23.92
CA ALA A 9 -5.22 3.65 23.19
C ALA A 9 -5.68 3.31 21.76
N ARG A 10 -6.98 3.06 21.57
CA ARG A 10 -7.58 2.88 20.25
C ARG A 10 -7.45 4.16 19.41
N ASN A 11 -7.70 5.34 19.97
CA ASN A 11 -7.70 6.60 19.22
C ASN A 11 -6.31 6.93 18.67
N ILE A 12 -5.24 6.65 19.42
CA ILE A 12 -3.86 6.80 18.91
C ILE A 12 -3.65 5.98 17.62
N LEU A 13 -4.18 4.75 17.60
CA LEU A 13 -4.05 3.87 16.44
C LEU A 13 -4.94 4.28 15.27
N VAL A 14 -6.15 4.76 15.56
CA VAL A 14 -7.09 5.27 14.55
C VAL A 14 -6.55 6.56 13.93
N GLU A 15 -5.94 7.43 14.72
CA GLU A 15 -5.30 8.67 14.25
C GLU A 15 -4.10 8.36 13.36
N GLU A 16 -3.24 7.42 13.74
CA GLU A 16 -2.16 6.97 12.87
C GLU A 16 -2.70 6.38 11.55
N ILE A 17 -3.77 5.57 11.60
CA ILE A 17 -4.42 5.06 10.38
C ILE A 17 -4.95 6.20 9.51
N LEU A 18 -5.56 7.24 10.11
CA LEU A 18 -6.07 8.39 9.38
C LEU A 18 -4.93 9.15 8.67
N ILE A 19 -3.83 9.43 9.40
CA ILE A 19 -2.64 10.07 8.84
C ILE A 19 -2.08 9.27 7.66
N GLN A 20 -1.88 7.96 7.84
CA GLN A 20 -1.34 7.11 6.79
C GLN A 20 -2.31 7.02 5.59
N ALA A 21 -3.62 7.05 5.82
CA ALA A 21 -4.62 7.04 4.76
C ALA A 21 -4.58 8.35 3.95
N ASP A 22 -4.51 9.50 4.62
CA ASP A 22 -4.34 10.81 3.97
C ASP A 22 -3.06 10.86 3.12
N LEU A 23 -1.93 10.39 3.66
CA LEU A 23 -0.66 10.34 2.95
C LEU A 23 -0.71 9.40 1.74
N THR A 24 -1.41 8.26 1.86
CA THR A 24 -1.63 7.32 0.75
C THR A 24 -2.42 7.98 -0.37
N LEU A 25 -3.52 8.68 -0.05
CA LEU A 25 -4.36 9.38 -1.02
C LEU A 25 -3.63 10.54 -1.70
N ALA A 26 -2.85 11.32 -0.93
CA ALA A 26 -2.05 12.41 -1.46
C ALA A 26 -0.95 11.90 -2.42
N ALA A 27 -0.29 10.80 -2.05
CA ALA A 27 0.69 10.14 -2.92
C ALA A 27 0.06 9.63 -4.21
N HIS A 28 -1.13 9.00 -4.14
CA HIS A 28 -1.88 8.56 -5.31
C HIS A 28 -2.25 9.72 -6.23
N ALA A 29 -2.83 10.79 -5.69
CA ALA A 29 -3.18 11.97 -6.48
C ALA A 29 -1.96 12.55 -7.19
N ARG A 30 -0.78 12.55 -6.55
CA ARG A 30 0.48 12.98 -7.15
C ARG A 30 0.91 12.05 -8.29
N VAL A 31 0.87 10.74 -8.10
CA VAL A 31 1.18 9.75 -9.14
C VAL A 31 0.29 9.98 -10.36
N ARG A 32 -1.04 10.07 -10.15
CA ARG A 32 -2.01 10.31 -11.22
C ARG A 32 -1.73 11.60 -11.98
N LYS A 33 -1.37 12.68 -11.28
CA LYS A 33 -1.02 13.95 -11.92
C LYS A 33 0.22 13.82 -12.80
N LEU A 34 1.27 13.19 -12.27
CA LEU A 34 2.56 13.04 -12.98
C LEU A 34 2.46 12.12 -14.20
N THR A 35 1.62 11.08 -14.16
CA THR A 35 1.49 10.14 -15.28
C THR A 35 0.62 10.64 -16.42
N LEU A 36 -0.21 11.66 -16.19
CA LEU A 36 -1.01 12.30 -17.25
C LEU A 36 -0.21 13.35 -18.05
N ASP A 37 0.96 13.77 -17.56
CA ASP A 37 1.84 14.72 -18.23
C ASP A 37 2.95 13.97 -18.98
N LEU A 38 3.02 14.17 -20.30
CA LEU A 38 3.98 13.51 -21.19
C LEU A 38 5.43 13.81 -20.83
N GLU A 39 5.72 14.96 -20.23
CA GLU A 39 7.08 15.33 -19.81
C GLU A 39 7.47 14.65 -18.48
N THR A 40 6.49 14.31 -17.64
CA THR A 40 6.76 13.77 -16.30
C THR A 40 6.39 12.30 -16.11
N LYS A 41 5.72 11.66 -17.06
CA LYS A 41 5.20 10.30 -16.92
C LYS A 41 6.25 9.23 -16.61
N ASP A 42 7.49 9.41 -17.10
CA ASP A 42 8.61 8.50 -16.86
C ASP A 42 9.63 9.08 -15.87
N ASN A 43 9.25 10.11 -15.13
CA ASN A 43 10.11 10.75 -14.13
C ASN A 43 10.20 9.88 -12.86
N ARG A 44 11.37 9.91 -12.20
CA ARG A 44 11.59 9.32 -10.87
C ARG A 44 10.59 9.78 -9.81
N LEU A 45 9.97 10.96 -9.99
CA LEU A 45 8.90 11.44 -9.12
C LEU A 45 7.65 10.53 -9.13
N VAL A 46 7.34 9.86 -10.25
CA VAL A 46 6.25 8.87 -10.31
C VAL A 46 6.56 7.71 -9.37
N TRP A 47 7.77 7.18 -9.45
CA TRP A 47 8.21 6.06 -8.61
C TRP A 47 8.33 6.44 -7.13
N GLY A 48 8.79 7.66 -6.84
CA GLY A 48 8.75 8.21 -5.49
C GLY A 48 7.32 8.29 -4.94
N GLY A 49 6.36 8.66 -5.79
CA GLY A 49 4.94 8.66 -5.45
C GLY A 49 4.38 7.26 -5.21
N ILE A 50 4.68 6.29 -6.09
CA ILE A 50 4.25 4.89 -5.94
C ILE A 50 4.84 4.28 -4.66
N GLN A 51 6.14 4.50 -4.40
CA GLN A 51 6.80 4.02 -3.19
C GLN A 51 6.14 4.62 -1.94
N SER A 52 5.87 5.93 -1.93
CA SER A 52 5.18 6.60 -0.83
C SER A 52 3.78 6.01 -0.62
N LEU A 53 2.99 5.83 -1.68
CA LEU A 53 1.66 5.23 -1.64
C LEU A 53 1.71 3.83 -1.01
N LEU A 54 2.57 2.95 -1.52
CA LEU A 54 2.68 1.57 -1.04
C LEU A 54 3.20 1.51 0.41
N ASN A 55 4.14 2.38 0.79
CA ASN A 55 4.65 2.47 2.16
C ASN A 55 3.54 2.83 3.15
N HIS A 56 2.76 3.86 2.86
CA HIS A 56 1.69 4.32 3.74
C HIS A 56 0.55 3.28 3.82
N ALA A 57 0.19 2.67 2.69
CA ALA A 57 -0.77 1.55 2.67
C ALA A 57 -0.26 0.34 3.46
N ALA A 58 1.03 0.00 3.36
CA ALA A 58 1.65 -1.07 4.12
C ALA A 58 1.67 -0.75 5.63
N MET A 59 1.83 0.51 6.03
CA MET A 59 1.76 0.91 7.44
C MET A 59 0.37 0.68 8.02
N ILE A 60 -0.69 1.12 7.33
CA ILE A 60 -2.09 0.84 7.70
C ILE A 60 -2.29 -0.66 7.87
N SER A 61 -1.82 -1.43 6.88
CA SER A 61 -1.87 -2.88 6.91
C SER A 61 -1.22 -3.45 8.18
N LYS A 62 0.01 -3.03 8.53
CA LYS A 62 0.72 -3.49 9.75
C LYS A 62 0.00 -3.13 11.05
N ILE A 63 -0.67 -2.00 11.08
CA ILE A 63 -1.45 -1.58 12.26
C ILE A 63 -2.67 -2.50 12.41
N LEU A 64 -3.41 -2.71 11.32
CA LEU A 64 -4.62 -3.53 11.25
C LEU A 64 -4.36 -5.03 11.44
N LEU A 65 -3.24 -5.54 10.94
CA LEU A 65 -2.87 -6.95 10.99
C LEU A 65 -1.36 -7.08 11.28
N PRO A 66 -0.92 -6.82 12.51
CA PRO A 66 0.49 -6.90 12.86
C PRO A 66 1.02 -8.33 12.77
N ASP A 67 2.33 -8.46 12.58
CA ASP A 67 3.00 -9.75 12.81
C ASP A 67 2.75 -10.21 14.25
N THR A 68 2.42 -11.48 14.45
CA THR A 68 2.10 -12.06 15.76
C THR A 68 3.29 -12.76 16.43
N SER A 69 4.49 -12.71 15.84
CA SER A 69 5.72 -13.28 16.39
C SER A 69 6.01 -12.84 17.83
N ASN A 70 5.76 -11.56 18.15
CA ASN A 70 5.97 -10.96 19.47
C ASN A 70 4.66 -10.39 20.05
N ASN A 71 4.46 -10.44 21.38
CA ASN A 71 3.28 -9.86 22.07
C ASN A 71 1.92 -10.27 21.47
N LYS A 72 1.77 -11.56 21.18
CA LYS A 72 0.64 -12.16 20.44
C LYS A 72 -0.73 -11.71 20.95
N HIS A 73 -0.93 -11.65 22.27
CA HIS A 73 -2.23 -11.27 22.86
C HIS A 73 -2.60 -9.80 22.64
N VAL A 74 -1.71 -8.84 22.92
CA VAL A 74 -1.96 -7.40 22.70
C VAL A 74 -2.22 -7.14 21.22
N ARG A 75 -1.38 -7.71 20.35
CA ARG A 75 -1.43 -7.51 18.90
C ARG A 75 -2.72 -8.05 18.29
N TYR A 76 -3.17 -9.22 18.76
CA TYR A 76 -4.42 -9.83 18.35
C TYR A 76 -5.63 -8.97 18.77
N GLU A 77 -5.73 -8.59 20.05
CA GLU A 77 -6.86 -7.79 20.53
C GLU A 77 -6.90 -6.41 19.87
N ARG A 78 -5.74 -5.77 19.66
CA ARG A 78 -5.63 -4.53 18.90
C ARG A 78 -6.15 -4.69 17.47
N SER A 79 -5.68 -5.71 16.75
CA SER A 79 -6.11 -6.01 15.39
C SER A 79 -7.62 -6.21 15.31
N ARG A 80 -8.17 -7.06 16.19
CA ARG A 80 -9.60 -7.33 16.28
C ARG A 80 -10.39 -6.04 16.52
N LYS A 81 -10.04 -5.28 17.55
CA LYS A 81 -10.72 -4.04 17.92
C LYS A 81 -10.68 -3.00 16.80
N LEU A 82 -9.55 -2.86 16.11
CA LEU A 82 -9.42 -1.92 15.00
C LEU A 82 -10.24 -2.35 13.78
N LYS A 83 -10.19 -3.63 13.39
CA LYS A 83 -11.00 -4.13 12.27
C LYS A 83 -12.50 -3.98 12.54
N GLU A 84 -12.94 -4.21 13.77
CA GLU A 84 -14.32 -3.94 14.19
C GLU A 84 -14.66 -2.45 14.13
N THR A 85 -13.81 -1.60 14.72
CA THR A 85 -14.02 -0.13 14.76
C THR A 85 -14.09 0.47 13.37
N LEU A 86 -13.19 0.03 12.48
CA LEU A 86 -13.06 0.54 11.12
C LEU A 86 -13.79 -0.35 10.10
N ASN A 87 -14.61 -1.31 10.53
CA ASN A 87 -15.36 -2.22 9.67
C ASN A 87 -14.55 -2.74 8.46
N VAL A 88 -13.32 -3.19 8.73
CA VAL A 88 -12.40 -3.74 7.72
C VAL A 88 -12.72 -5.23 7.54
N LYS A 89 -13.14 -5.60 6.34
CA LYS A 89 -13.45 -6.99 5.99
C LYS A 89 -12.19 -7.83 5.90
N ASP A 90 -12.27 -9.11 6.25
CA ASP A 90 -11.11 -10.02 6.19
C ASP A 90 -10.55 -10.24 4.77
N GLN A 91 -11.36 -9.97 3.73
CA GLN A 91 -10.96 -10.07 2.32
C GLN A 91 -10.30 -8.79 1.76
N SER A 92 -10.16 -7.76 2.60
CA SER A 92 -9.60 -6.45 2.24
C SER A 92 -8.20 -6.58 1.62
N LEU A 93 -7.94 -5.81 0.56
CA LEU A 93 -6.62 -5.65 -0.04
C LEU A 93 -5.59 -5.15 0.98
N LEU A 94 -5.99 -4.30 1.93
CA LEU A 94 -5.14 -3.85 3.03
C LEU A 94 -4.70 -4.97 3.94
N LEU A 95 -5.35 -6.15 3.95
CA LEU A 95 -4.93 -7.29 4.75
C LEU A 95 -4.03 -8.27 3.97
N ARG A 96 -3.84 -8.06 2.67
CA ARG A 96 -2.99 -8.92 1.84
C ARG A 96 -1.51 -8.62 2.10
N ARG A 97 -0.74 -9.68 2.32
CA ARG A 97 0.72 -9.59 2.52
C ARG A 97 1.43 -8.98 1.30
N THR A 98 0.90 -9.17 0.10
CA THR A 98 1.47 -8.64 -1.15
C THR A 98 1.72 -7.14 -1.09
N VAL A 99 0.83 -6.34 -0.50
CA VAL A 99 1.03 -4.87 -0.38
C VAL A 99 2.25 -4.55 0.48
N ARG A 100 2.47 -5.27 1.57
CA ARG A 100 3.62 -5.07 2.47
C ARG A 100 4.91 -5.59 1.85
N ASN A 101 4.87 -6.82 1.35
CA ASN A 101 6.04 -7.52 0.85
C ASN A 101 6.71 -6.77 -0.30
N ASN A 102 5.92 -6.03 -1.08
CA ASN A 102 6.40 -5.19 -2.18
C ASN A 102 7.29 -4.02 -1.74
N VAL A 103 7.11 -3.56 -0.51
CA VAL A 103 7.92 -2.51 0.10
C VAL A 103 9.07 -3.13 0.91
N GLU A 104 8.77 -4.14 1.71
CA GLU A 104 9.68 -4.67 2.73
C GLU A 104 10.84 -5.49 2.16
N HIS A 105 10.61 -6.22 1.07
CA HIS A 105 11.59 -7.15 0.50
C HIS A 105 12.14 -6.66 -0.83
N LEU A 106 12.19 -5.34 -1.04
CA LEU A 106 12.74 -4.77 -2.26
C LEU A 106 14.24 -5.09 -2.39
N ASP A 107 14.99 -5.04 -1.30
CA ASP A 107 16.40 -5.42 -1.22
C ASP A 107 16.64 -6.89 -1.62
N GLU A 108 15.89 -7.83 -1.04
CA GLU A 108 15.97 -9.25 -1.39
C GLU A 108 15.63 -9.50 -2.87
N ARG A 109 14.70 -8.72 -3.43
CA ARG A 109 14.36 -8.78 -4.87
C ARG A 109 15.49 -8.25 -5.74
N LEU A 110 16.15 -7.17 -5.33
CA LEU A 110 17.32 -6.65 -6.04
C LEU A 110 18.43 -7.69 -6.09
N ASP A 111 18.73 -8.36 -4.97
CA ASP A 111 19.71 -9.45 -4.92
C ASP A 111 19.33 -10.59 -5.88
N ALA A 112 18.08 -11.04 -5.83
CA ALA A 112 17.58 -12.07 -6.74
C ALA A 112 17.66 -11.65 -8.23
N TRP A 113 17.46 -10.36 -8.55
CA TRP A 113 17.60 -9.85 -9.92
C TRP A 113 19.05 -9.79 -10.38
N ILE A 114 19.98 -9.47 -9.48
CA ILE A 114 21.43 -9.47 -9.73
C ILE A 114 21.91 -10.90 -9.97
N GLU A 115 21.53 -11.86 -9.13
CA GLU A 115 21.87 -13.28 -9.27
C GLU A 115 21.42 -13.86 -10.62
N GLN A 116 20.29 -13.39 -11.15
CA GLN A 116 19.78 -13.81 -12.46
C GLN A 116 20.56 -13.23 -13.65
N GLY A 117 21.53 -12.34 -13.42
CA GLY A 117 22.46 -11.84 -14.44
C GLY A 117 21.79 -11.05 -15.57
N SER A 118 20.64 -10.42 -15.31
CA SER A 118 19.79 -9.93 -16.39
C SER A 118 19.97 -8.45 -16.71
N SER A 119 20.34 -8.13 -17.96
CA SER A 119 20.28 -6.77 -18.54
C SER A 119 18.82 -6.37 -18.80
N ARG A 120 18.19 -5.76 -17.80
CA ARG A 120 16.75 -5.44 -17.78
C ARG A 120 16.50 -4.05 -17.20
N LEU A 121 15.34 -3.47 -17.52
CA LEU A 121 14.91 -2.19 -16.95
C LEU A 121 14.38 -2.41 -15.53
N LEU A 122 14.77 -1.53 -14.61
CA LEU A 122 14.29 -1.58 -13.23
C LEU A 122 12.81 -1.19 -13.14
N GLU A 123 12.44 -0.09 -13.79
CA GLU A 123 11.12 0.50 -13.64
C GLU A 123 10.70 1.23 -14.93
N ALA A 124 9.43 1.10 -15.32
CA ALA A 124 8.84 1.83 -16.46
C ALA A 124 7.32 1.97 -16.31
N THR A 125 6.78 3.08 -16.82
CA THR A 125 5.33 3.27 -16.91
C THR A 125 4.84 2.83 -18.28
N PHE A 126 3.63 2.27 -18.32
CA PHE A 126 2.96 1.96 -19.57
C PHE A 126 1.57 2.52 -19.54
N GLU A 127 1.08 2.98 -20.69
CA GLU A 127 -0.29 3.46 -20.82
C GLU A 127 -1.28 2.37 -20.40
N ASN A 128 -1.03 1.13 -20.83
CA ASN A 128 -1.89 -0.01 -20.53
C ASN A 128 -1.12 -1.34 -20.58
N ARG A 129 -1.78 -2.41 -20.15
CA ARG A 129 -1.22 -3.77 -20.14
C ARG A 129 -0.77 -4.24 -21.51
N SER A 130 -1.47 -3.87 -22.58
CA SER A 130 -1.08 -4.29 -23.94
C SER A 130 0.31 -3.74 -24.32
N GLY A 131 0.64 -2.53 -23.88
CA GLY A 131 1.98 -1.96 -24.07
C GLY A 131 3.07 -2.73 -23.32
N TYR A 132 2.80 -3.12 -22.07
CA TYR A 132 3.72 -3.95 -21.28
C TYR A 132 3.88 -5.36 -21.88
N ASP A 133 2.77 -6.01 -22.24
CA ASP A 133 2.77 -7.36 -22.78
C ASP A 133 3.51 -7.41 -24.12
N PHE A 134 3.43 -6.36 -24.95
CA PHE A 134 4.18 -6.27 -26.20
C PHE A 134 5.70 -6.40 -25.99
N LEU A 135 6.27 -5.75 -24.97
CA LEU A 135 7.71 -5.86 -24.66
C LEU A 135 8.12 -7.21 -24.09
N ASN A 136 7.19 -7.94 -23.47
CA ASN A 136 7.44 -9.26 -22.89
C ASN A 136 7.08 -10.42 -23.83
N LYS A 137 6.64 -10.15 -25.07
CA LYS A 137 6.48 -11.18 -26.11
C LYS A 137 7.83 -11.86 -26.41
N ASN A 138 7.78 -13.14 -26.81
CA ASN A 138 8.92 -13.96 -27.25
C ASN A 138 9.87 -14.48 -26.15
N GLY A 139 9.35 -14.90 -24.99
CA GLY A 139 10.16 -15.60 -23.98
C GLY A 139 11.13 -14.70 -23.20
N ARG A 140 11.15 -13.39 -23.49
CA ARG A 140 11.75 -12.36 -22.64
C ARG A 140 10.90 -12.15 -21.40
N ARG A 141 10.87 -13.16 -20.52
CA ARG A 141 10.29 -13.02 -19.20
C ARG A 141 10.94 -11.81 -18.53
N TRP A 142 10.09 -10.85 -18.13
CA TRP A 142 10.41 -9.80 -17.17
C TRP A 142 11.39 -8.73 -17.64
N PHE A 143 11.21 -8.18 -18.84
CA PHE A 143 12.11 -7.12 -19.32
C PHE A 143 12.13 -5.87 -18.41
N VAL A 144 11.00 -5.58 -17.75
CA VAL A 144 10.87 -4.52 -16.74
C VAL A 144 10.48 -5.13 -15.40
N LYS A 145 11.21 -4.81 -14.33
CA LYS A 145 11.04 -5.42 -13.00
C LYS A 145 9.86 -4.85 -12.22
N ARG A 146 9.62 -3.55 -12.32
CA ARG A 146 8.49 -2.84 -11.70
C ARG A 146 7.77 -2.03 -12.76
N VAL A 147 6.45 -2.16 -12.80
CA VAL A 147 5.64 -1.52 -13.83
C VAL A 147 4.43 -0.87 -13.20
N TYR A 148 4.13 0.34 -13.65
CA TYR A 148 2.87 0.99 -13.36
C TYR A 148 2.08 1.12 -14.66
N LEU A 149 0.88 0.56 -14.68
CA LEU A 149 -0.07 0.65 -15.78
C LEU A 149 -1.02 1.81 -15.50
N VAL A 150 -0.97 2.84 -16.35
CA VAL A 150 -1.65 4.12 -16.10
C VAL A 150 -3.16 4.02 -16.27
N ALA A 151 -3.65 3.38 -17.33
CA ALA A 151 -5.08 3.25 -17.59
C ALA A 151 -5.77 2.37 -16.54
N GLU A 152 -5.15 1.25 -16.17
CA GLU A 152 -5.69 0.30 -15.21
C GLU A 152 -5.43 0.72 -13.74
N ASP A 153 -4.53 1.66 -13.49
CA ASP A 153 -4.06 2.03 -12.15
C ASP A 153 -3.58 0.80 -11.37
N VAL A 154 -2.67 0.06 -12.00
CA VAL A 154 -2.15 -1.22 -11.50
C VAL A 154 -0.64 -1.15 -11.36
N PHE A 155 -0.13 -1.61 -10.21
CA PHE A 155 1.29 -1.83 -10.01
C PHE A 155 1.62 -3.31 -10.14
N LEU A 156 2.63 -3.58 -10.98
CA LEU A 156 3.18 -4.90 -11.24
C LEU A 156 4.63 -4.93 -10.81
N THR A 157 5.04 -6.11 -10.39
CA THR A 157 6.37 -6.33 -9.86
C THR A 157 6.68 -7.80 -9.91
N GLU A 158 7.96 -8.13 -10.09
CA GLU A 158 8.37 -9.52 -9.98
C GLU A 158 8.22 -9.96 -8.52
N GLY A 159 7.45 -11.04 -8.31
CA GLY A 159 7.30 -11.66 -7.00
C GLY A 159 8.59 -12.37 -6.55
N GLN A 160 8.53 -13.04 -5.41
CA GLN A 160 9.66 -13.84 -4.92
C GLN A 160 10.01 -14.97 -5.90
N LYS A 161 11.25 -15.46 -5.84
CA LYS A 161 11.84 -16.44 -6.77
C LYS A 161 10.84 -17.52 -7.24
N GLY A 162 10.41 -17.42 -8.51
CA GLY A 162 9.52 -18.38 -9.15
C GLY A 162 8.00 -18.17 -8.95
N SER A 163 7.57 -17.17 -8.19
CA SER A 163 6.14 -16.93 -7.88
C SER A 163 5.37 -16.18 -8.98
N GLY A 164 6.07 -15.64 -9.99
CA GLY A 164 5.42 -14.93 -11.09
C GLY A 164 5.18 -13.45 -10.79
N ILE A 165 4.07 -12.91 -11.31
CA ILE A 165 3.71 -11.48 -11.18
C ILE A 165 2.94 -11.25 -9.90
N ASP A 166 3.49 -10.38 -9.05
CA ASP A 166 2.71 -9.74 -8.00
C ASP A 166 1.98 -8.54 -8.63
N GLU A 167 0.66 -8.53 -8.52
CA GLU A 167 -0.20 -7.49 -9.07
C GLU A 167 -1.00 -6.83 -7.96
N ILE A 168 -0.95 -5.50 -7.91
CA ILE A 168 -1.72 -4.67 -6.98
C ILE A 168 -2.58 -3.72 -7.81
N CYS A 169 -3.90 -3.92 -7.77
CA CYS A 169 -4.86 -2.94 -8.27
C CYS A 169 -4.87 -1.74 -7.31
N ILE A 170 -4.20 -0.66 -7.70
CA ILE A 170 -4.12 0.56 -6.89
C ILE A 170 -5.49 1.23 -6.83
N ALA A 171 -6.27 1.22 -7.91
CA ALA A 171 -7.63 1.76 -7.89
C ALA A 171 -8.49 1.16 -6.77
N ASP A 172 -8.53 -0.17 -6.67
CA ASP A 172 -9.30 -0.88 -5.64
C ASP A 172 -8.73 -0.61 -4.25
N LEU A 173 -7.40 -0.60 -4.11
CA LEU A 173 -6.74 -0.27 -2.84
C LEU A 173 -7.13 1.14 -2.37
N ILE A 174 -7.19 2.11 -3.28
CA ILE A 174 -7.55 3.50 -2.98
C ILE A 174 -9.02 3.63 -2.57
N VAL A 175 -9.92 2.82 -3.14
CA VAL A 175 -11.32 2.75 -2.69
C VAL A 175 -11.38 2.27 -1.23
N GLU A 176 -10.66 1.21 -0.87
CA GLU A 176 -10.61 0.72 0.51
C GLU A 176 -9.98 1.76 1.45
N ILE A 177 -8.90 2.42 1.04
CA ILE A 177 -8.25 3.48 1.83
C ILE A 177 -9.22 4.63 2.12
N ARG A 178 -10.01 5.07 1.14
CA ARG A 178 -11.03 6.12 1.35
C ARG A 178 -12.09 5.69 2.37
N GLN A 179 -12.51 4.43 2.31
CA GLN A 179 -13.47 3.88 3.27
C GLN A 179 -12.89 3.87 4.68
N VAL A 180 -11.68 3.33 4.85
CA VAL A 180 -10.98 3.27 6.15
C VAL A 180 -10.74 4.66 6.71
N ARG A 181 -10.28 5.61 5.87
CA ARG A 181 -10.10 7.02 6.25
C ARG A 181 -11.39 7.62 6.79
N LYS A 182 -12.51 7.44 6.07
CA LYS A 182 -13.81 7.96 6.50
C LYS A 182 -14.20 7.40 7.85
N GLN A 183 -14.09 6.08 8.03
CA GLN A 183 -14.45 5.42 9.29
C GLN A 183 -13.52 5.84 10.44
N ALA A 184 -12.23 6.07 10.16
CA ALA A 184 -11.30 6.60 11.14
C ALA A 184 -11.69 8.01 11.58
N GLN A 185 -12.00 8.90 10.62
CA GLN A 185 -12.50 10.24 10.91
C GLN A 185 -13.79 10.21 11.72
N ASP A 186 -14.81 9.46 11.27
CA ASP A 186 -16.09 9.32 11.96
C ASP A 186 -15.91 8.78 13.39
N CYS A 187 -15.00 7.82 13.59
CA CYS A 187 -14.66 7.27 14.90
C CYS A 187 -14.01 8.32 15.82
N LEU A 188 -13.13 9.17 15.28
CA LEU A 188 -12.49 10.21 16.05
C LEU A 188 -13.50 11.30 16.41
N ASP A 189 -14.28 11.80 15.44
CA ASP A 189 -15.23 12.90 15.63
C ASP A 189 -16.36 12.56 16.61
N SER A 190 -16.79 11.29 16.64
CA SER A 190 -17.84 10.82 17.56
C SER A 190 -17.33 10.47 18.96
N ASP A 191 -16.01 10.43 19.19
CA ASP A 191 -15.43 10.03 20.47
C ASP A 191 -15.05 11.24 21.32
N GLY A 192 -15.89 11.53 22.32
CA GLY A 192 -15.66 12.57 23.33
C GLY A 192 -14.59 12.25 24.37
N SER A 193 -13.93 11.08 24.33
CA SER A 193 -12.89 10.73 25.30
C SER A 193 -11.55 11.45 25.10
N VAL A 194 -11.40 12.20 24.00
CA VAL A 194 -10.20 13.01 23.71
C VAL A 194 -10.63 14.39 23.21
N VAL A 195 -10.18 15.45 23.89
CA VAL A 195 -10.35 16.84 23.42
C VAL A 195 -9.32 17.10 22.33
N ARG A 196 -9.76 17.31 21.08
CA ARG A 196 -8.88 17.66 19.95
C ARG A 196 -8.89 19.16 19.71
N LEU A 197 -7.71 19.73 19.50
CA LEU A 197 -7.58 21.11 19.04
C LEU A 197 -8.00 21.17 17.56
N PRO A 198 -8.69 22.24 17.13
CA PRO A 198 -9.06 22.40 15.72
C PRO A 198 -7.80 22.39 14.85
N SER A 199 -7.79 21.57 13.79
CA SER A 199 -6.76 21.60 12.76
C SER A 199 -6.84 22.94 12.03
N THR A 200 -5.79 23.76 12.12
CA THR A 200 -5.66 24.98 11.31
C THR A 200 -5.55 24.58 9.84
N SER A 201 -6.61 24.88 9.08
CA SER A 201 -6.70 24.74 7.62
C SER A 201 -5.71 25.63 6.88
#